data_AF-A0A8B6FAC0-F1
#
_entry.id   AF-A0A8B6FAC0-F1
#
_cell.length_a   1.000
_cell.length_b   1.000
_cell.length_c   1.000
_cell.angle_alpha   90.00
_cell.angle_beta   90.00
_cell.angle_gamma   90.00
#
_symmetry.space_group_name_H-M   'P 1'
#
loop_
_entity.id
_entity.type
_entity.pdbx_description
1 polymer ?
#
loop_
_entity_poly.entity_id
_entity_poly.type
_entity_poly.pdbx_seq_one_letter_code
_entity_poly.pdbx_strand_id
1 'polypeptide(L)'
;MIEWLEDLPPSKKGIPKDLIDPEGVLREAKQLVMDHLQDNAQLAITGEAITYWPPSKKVIKPKKQYTSTGQKAPKATKGKLQKSEVVRRRRTRCKKCEPCTRSDCGECNFCKDMKKFGGSGRMKQCCKSKQCLSPVLPHNATCLMCNKADQPEPNQLMECSLCWEIIHVPCLHQKYENLNSEGVINEDI
;
A
#
# COMPACT_ATOMS: atom_id res chain seq x y z
N MET A 1 -13.72 -33.76 -12.64
CA MET A 1 -12.93 -32.52 -12.40
C MET A 1 -11.46 -32.72 -12.73
N ILE A 2 -10.83 -33.83 -12.29
CA ILE A 2 -9.42 -34.10 -12.56
C ILE A 2 -9.17 -34.49 -14.03
N GLU A 3 -10.06 -35.27 -14.64
CA GLU A 3 -10.00 -35.66 -16.07
C GLU A 3 -9.92 -34.42 -16.99
N TRP A 4 -10.67 -33.36 -16.68
CA TRP A 4 -10.63 -32.10 -17.43
C TRP A 4 -9.25 -31.43 -17.41
N LEU A 5 -8.48 -31.57 -16.33
CA LEU A 5 -7.13 -31.00 -16.22
C LEU A 5 -6.11 -31.75 -17.09
N GLU A 6 -6.35 -33.02 -17.38
CA GLU A 6 -5.46 -33.85 -18.18
C GLU A 6 -5.61 -33.59 -19.68
N ASP A 7 -6.83 -33.32 -20.12
CA ASP A 7 -7.17 -33.02 -21.51
C ASP A 7 -6.67 -31.64 -21.98
N LEU A 8 -6.19 -30.80 -21.06
CA LEU A 8 -5.66 -29.48 -21.41
C LEU A 8 -4.30 -29.58 -22.10
N PRO A 9 -4.09 -28.84 -23.20
CA PRO A 9 -2.76 -28.69 -23.80
C PRO A 9 -1.75 -28.13 -22.79
N PRO A 10 -0.44 -28.49 -22.87
CA PRO A 10 0.57 -28.06 -21.89
C PRO A 10 0.61 -26.55 -21.64
N SER A 11 0.38 -25.75 -22.69
CA SER A 11 0.35 -24.28 -22.64
C SER A 11 -0.84 -23.69 -21.88
N LYS A 12 -1.89 -24.48 -21.61
CA LYS A 12 -3.10 -24.07 -20.89
C LYS A 12 -3.21 -24.67 -19.49
N LYS A 13 -2.27 -25.55 -19.09
CA LYS A 13 -2.27 -26.17 -17.76
C LYS A 13 -1.91 -25.20 -16.63
N GLY A 14 -1.23 -24.08 -16.94
CA GLY A 14 -0.95 -23.02 -15.96
C GLY A 14 -0.09 -23.47 -14.78
N ILE A 15 0.86 -24.39 -15.02
CA ILE A 15 1.69 -25.03 -13.99
C ILE A 15 2.61 -23.97 -13.34
N PRO A 16 2.58 -23.79 -12.01
CA PRO A 16 3.50 -22.91 -11.29
C PRO A 16 4.95 -23.38 -11.45
N LYS A 17 5.90 -22.43 -11.55
CA LYS A 17 7.33 -22.74 -11.76
C LYS A 17 7.98 -23.50 -10.60
N ASP A 18 7.45 -23.35 -9.39
CA ASP A 18 8.00 -23.93 -8.17
C ASP A 18 7.44 -25.34 -7.88
N LEU A 19 6.52 -25.84 -8.72
CA LEU A 19 5.96 -27.18 -8.57
C LEU A 19 6.90 -28.22 -9.17
N ILE A 20 7.49 -29.05 -8.30
CA ILE A 20 8.55 -30.01 -8.66
C ILE A 20 8.01 -31.15 -9.55
N ASP A 21 6.84 -31.71 -9.22
CA ASP A 21 6.22 -32.82 -9.96
C ASP A 21 4.71 -32.56 -10.19
N PRO A 22 4.33 -31.91 -11.30
CA PRO A 22 2.93 -31.63 -11.61
C PRO A 22 2.11 -32.89 -11.92
N GLU A 23 2.69 -33.87 -12.62
CA GLU A 23 2.05 -35.14 -12.93
C GLU A 23 1.84 -36.02 -11.68
N GLY A 24 2.77 -35.99 -10.73
CA GLY A 24 2.63 -36.62 -9.41
C GLY A 24 1.41 -36.12 -8.64
N VAL A 25 1.26 -34.81 -8.53
CA VAL A 25 0.11 -34.19 -7.84
C VAL A 25 -1.22 -34.57 -8.49
N LEU A 26 -1.28 -34.58 -9.84
CA LEU A 26 -2.48 -35.01 -10.57
C LEU A 26 -2.86 -36.46 -10.27
N ARG A 27 -1.87 -37.36 -10.22
CA ARG A 27 -2.06 -38.78 -9.90
C ARG A 27 -2.51 -39.00 -8.46
N GLU A 28 -1.91 -38.31 -7.50
CA GLU A 28 -2.33 -38.37 -6.10
C GLU A 28 -3.76 -37.86 -5.92
N ALA A 29 -4.11 -36.75 -6.59
CA ALA A 29 -5.48 -36.24 -6.58
C ALA A 29 -6.47 -37.25 -7.16
N LYS A 30 -6.11 -37.98 -8.23
CA LYS A 30 -6.95 -39.07 -8.76
C LYS A 30 -7.15 -40.18 -7.75
N GLN A 31 -6.07 -40.63 -7.13
CA GLN A 31 -6.13 -41.71 -6.15
C GLN A 31 -7.06 -41.33 -4.99
N LEU A 32 -6.95 -40.10 -4.49
CA LEU A 32 -7.83 -39.58 -3.44
C LEU A 32 -9.31 -39.65 -3.86
N VAL A 33 -9.65 -39.24 -5.08
CA VAL A 33 -11.04 -39.33 -5.56
C VAL A 33 -11.53 -40.79 -5.66
N MET A 34 -10.66 -41.71 -6.06
CA MET A 34 -10.99 -43.13 -6.14
C MET A 34 -11.20 -43.75 -4.75
N ASP A 35 -10.32 -43.43 -3.80
CA ASP A 35 -10.38 -43.94 -2.43
C ASP A 35 -11.68 -43.51 -1.72
N HIS A 36 -12.15 -42.30 -2.02
CA HIS A 36 -13.38 -41.72 -1.45
C HIS A 36 -14.63 -41.92 -2.33
N LEU A 37 -14.60 -42.81 -3.33
CA LEU A 37 -15.71 -43.01 -4.26
C LEU A 37 -17.00 -43.50 -3.56
N GLN A 38 -16.86 -44.21 -2.44
CA GLN A 38 -17.96 -44.81 -1.69
C GLN A 38 -18.33 -44.01 -0.43
N ASP A 39 -17.70 -42.86 -0.21
CA ASP A 39 -17.95 -42.05 0.98
C ASP A 39 -19.37 -41.47 0.97
N ASN A 40 -19.95 -41.39 2.17
CA ASN A 40 -21.23 -40.73 2.33
C ASN A 40 -21.05 -39.21 2.21
N ALA A 41 -21.53 -38.64 1.11
CA ALA A 41 -21.44 -37.21 0.80
C ALA A 41 -22.03 -36.29 1.91
N GLN A 42 -22.99 -36.78 2.70
CA GLN A 42 -23.57 -36.02 3.82
C GLN A 42 -22.62 -35.90 5.01
N LEU A 43 -21.67 -36.81 5.16
CA LEU A 43 -20.63 -36.77 6.20
C LEU A 43 -19.36 -36.06 5.73
N ALA A 44 -19.11 -36.02 4.41
CA ALA A 44 -17.93 -35.39 3.82
C ALA A 44 -17.98 -33.84 3.88
N ILE A 45 -19.18 -33.26 3.89
CA ILE A 45 -19.38 -31.81 4.04
C ILE A 45 -19.67 -31.53 5.51
N THR A 46 -18.62 -31.35 6.31
CA THR A 46 -18.76 -30.99 7.74
C THR A 46 -19.39 -29.61 7.94
N GLY A 47 -19.53 -28.81 6.88
CA GLY A 47 -20.00 -27.42 6.93
C GLY A 47 -19.02 -26.45 7.59
N GLU A 48 -17.94 -26.97 8.18
CA GLU A 48 -16.89 -26.21 8.85
C GLU A 48 -15.67 -26.10 7.93
N ALA A 49 -15.28 -24.86 7.62
CA ALA A 49 -14.10 -24.60 6.82
C ALA A 49 -12.83 -24.97 7.63
N ILE A 50 -12.04 -25.92 7.13
CA ILE A 50 -10.75 -26.32 7.74
C ILE A 50 -9.78 -25.14 7.79
N THR A 51 -9.85 -24.24 6.80
CA THR A 51 -9.09 -23.00 6.76
C THR A 51 -10.05 -21.81 6.71
N TYR A 52 -10.03 -20.97 7.73
CA TYR A 52 -10.74 -19.71 7.72
C TYR A 52 -9.81 -18.59 7.24
N TRP A 53 -10.34 -17.70 6.39
CA TRP A 53 -9.66 -16.44 6.14
C TRP A 53 -9.83 -15.57 7.40
N PRO A 54 -8.76 -14.93 7.93
CA PRO A 54 -8.92 -14.02 9.06
C PRO A 54 -9.98 -12.97 8.71
N PRO A 55 -10.90 -12.64 9.64
CA PRO A 55 -12.05 -11.79 9.35
C PRO A 55 -11.58 -10.48 8.71
N SER A 56 -11.92 -10.31 7.44
CA SER A 56 -11.63 -9.09 6.71
C SER A 56 -12.45 -7.97 7.34
N LYS A 57 -11.78 -6.94 7.90
CA LYS A 57 -12.42 -5.72 8.43
C LYS A 57 -13.24 -4.93 7.38
N LYS A 58 -13.31 -5.41 6.14
CA LYS A 58 -14.06 -4.79 5.05
C LYS A 58 -15.34 -5.58 4.82
N VAL A 59 -16.46 -4.99 5.19
CA VAL A 59 -17.79 -5.41 4.75
C VAL A 59 -17.78 -5.47 3.22
N ILE A 60 -17.79 -6.67 2.65
CA ILE A 60 -17.98 -6.85 1.20
C ILE A 60 -19.44 -6.50 0.93
N LYS A 61 -19.69 -5.28 0.45
CA LYS A 61 -21.02 -4.90 0.00
C LYS A 61 -21.40 -5.78 -1.19
N PRO A 62 -22.61 -6.37 -1.22
CA PRO A 62 -23.04 -7.18 -2.35
C PRO A 62 -23.01 -6.34 -3.63
N LYS A 63 -22.34 -6.84 -4.67
CA LYS A 63 -22.33 -6.20 -5.99
C LYS A 63 -23.77 -6.19 -6.52
N LYS A 64 -24.39 -5.02 -6.60
CA LYS A 64 -25.68 -4.85 -7.29
C LYS A 64 -25.49 -5.20 -8.77
N GLN A 65 -26.33 -6.10 -9.27
CA GLN A 65 -26.45 -6.41 -10.68
C GLN A 65 -26.86 -5.14 -11.43
N TYR A 66 -26.11 -4.79 -12.48
CA TYR A 66 -26.42 -3.65 -13.34
C TYR A 66 -27.59 -4.03 -14.25
N THR A 67 -28.74 -3.38 -14.08
CA THR A 67 -29.72 -3.24 -15.16
C THR A 67 -29.41 -1.97 -15.93
N SER A 68 -29.32 -2.11 -17.26
CA SER A 68 -28.96 -1.07 -18.20
C SER A 68 -30.16 -0.20 -18.55
N THR A 69 -30.31 0.95 -17.90
CA THR A 69 -31.08 2.06 -18.46
C THR A 69 -30.46 3.37 -18.03
N GLY A 70 -29.93 4.10 -19.01
CA GLY A 70 -29.29 5.39 -18.80
C GLY A 70 -30.29 6.45 -18.34
N GLN A 71 -29.88 7.23 -17.35
CA GLN A 71 -30.30 8.62 -17.13
C GLN A 71 -29.29 9.26 -16.17
N LYS A 72 -28.78 10.44 -16.55
CA LYS A 72 -27.74 11.18 -15.82
C LYS A 72 -28.34 11.78 -14.54
N ALA A 73 -27.91 11.29 -13.39
CA ALA A 73 -28.23 11.85 -12.08
C ALA A 73 -27.16 12.89 -11.64
N PRO A 74 -27.53 13.91 -10.86
CA PRO A 74 -26.68 15.05 -10.50
C PRO A 74 -25.49 14.63 -9.64
N LYS A 75 -24.36 15.34 -9.79
CA LYS A 75 -23.15 15.16 -8.96
C LYS A 75 -23.47 15.51 -7.50
N ALA A 76 -23.90 14.52 -6.73
CA ALA A 76 -23.95 14.60 -5.28
C ALA A 76 -22.52 14.63 -4.72
N THR A 77 -22.25 15.67 -3.95
CA THR A 77 -21.08 15.89 -3.12
C THR A 77 -20.80 14.65 -2.27
N LYS A 78 -19.66 13.99 -2.51
CA LYS A 78 -19.20 12.87 -1.68
C LYS A 78 -18.85 13.39 -0.29
N GLY A 79 -19.78 13.25 0.66
CA GLY A 79 -19.47 13.25 2.08
C GLY A 79 -18.55 12.09 2.40
N LYS A 80 -17.29 12.38 2.75
CA LYS A 80 -16.32 11.41 3.27
C LYS A 80 -16.69 11.07 4.71
N LEU A 81 -17.02 9.81 4.98
CA LEU A 81 -17.08 9.27 6.34
C LEU A 81 -15.67 8.81 6.75
N GLN A 82 -15.26 9.24 7.94
CA GLN A 82 -13.89 9.27 8.44
C GLN A 82 -13.37 7.88 8.78
N LYS A 83 -12.55 7.34 7.87
CA LYS A 83 -11.37 6.56 8.28
C LYS A 83 -10.33 7.62 8.59
N SER A 84 -9.69 7.60 9.76
CA SER A 84 -8.41 8.32 9.92
C SER A 84 -7.37 7.61 9.05
N GLU A 85 -7.53 7.70 7.73
CA GLU A 85 -6.40 7.61 6.83
C GLU A 85 -5.55 8.81 7.20
N VAL A 86 -4.59 8.59 8.10
CA VAL A 86 -3.49 9.52 8.26
C VAL A 86 -2.77 9.47 6.93
N VAL A 87 -3.18 10.35 6.02
CA VAL A 87 -2.58 10.51 4.71
C VAL A 87 -1.15 10.94 4.98
N ARG A 88 -0.20 10.03 4.76
CA ARG A 88 1.22 10.33 4.87
C ARG A 88 1.49 11.58 4.06
N ARG A 89 1.90 12.65 4.75
CA ARG A 89 2.12 13.94 4.12
C ARG A 89 3.33 13.80 3.20
N ARG A 90 3.25 14.42 2.02
CA ARG A 90 4.37 14.40 1.08
C ARG A 90 5.49 15.29 1.63
N ARG A 91 6.68 14.72 1.80
CA ARG A 91 7.89 15.44 2.20
C ARG A 91 8.39 16.36 1.08
N THR A 92 9.14 17.38 1.47
CA THR A 92 9.75 18.35 0.57
C THR A 92 11.27 18.17 0.52
N ARG A 93 11.91 18.64 -0.54
CA ARG A 93 13.38 18.54 -0.68
C ARG A 93 14.05 19.47 0.35
N CYS A 94 15.13 19.04 0.99
CA CYS A 94 15.83 19.87 1.99
C CYS A 94 16.52 21.10 1.42
N LYS A 95 16.78 21.12 0.10
CA LYS A 95 17.50 22.19 -0.62
C LYS A 95 18.97 22.40 -0.21
N LYS A 96 19.51 21.59 0.70
CA LYS A 96 20.89 21.72 1.23
C LYS A 96 21.83 20.60 0.80
N CYS A 97 21.33 19.38 0.59
CA CYS A 97 22.16 18.25 0.20
C CYS A 97 22.73 18.40 -1.22
N GLU A 98 23.80 17.66 -1.50
CA GLU A 98 24.53 17.72 -2.77
C GLU A 98 23.64 17.46 -4.01
N PRO A 99 22.73 16.46 -4.03
CA PRO A 99 21.73 16.34 -5.11
C PRO A 99 20.73 17.50 -5.20
N CYS A 100 20.48 18.21 -4.09
CA CYS A 100 19.57 19.35 -4.09
C CYS A 100 20.13 20.57 -4.82
N THR A 101 21.41 20.82 -4.68
CA THR A 101 22.12 21.99 -5.22
C THR A 101 22.57 21.80 -6.66
N ARG A 102 22.73 20.55 -7.13
CA ARG A 102 23.02 20.23 -8.54
C ARG A 102 22.02 20.82 -9.53
N SER A 103 22.47 21.11 -10.75
CA SER A 103 21.61 21.37 -11.91
C SER A 103 20.99 20.06 -12.43
N ASP A 104 19.93 20.17 -13.23
CA ASP A 104 19.36 18.98 -13.90
C ASP A 104 20.35 18.46 -14.94
N CYS A 105 20.59 17.15 -15.00
CA CYS A 105 21.64 16.59 -15.86
C CYS A 105 21.35 16.67 -17.36
N GLY A 106 20.10 16.88 -17.76
CA GLY A 106 19.68 16.97 -19.18
C GLY A 106 19.59 15.62 -19.90
N GLU A 107 20.31 14.60 -19.46
CA GLU A 107 20.44 13.31 -20.18
C GLU A 107 19.55 12.17 -19.66
N CYS A 108 19.09 12.24 -18.40
CA CYS A 108 18.28 11.16 -17.82
C CYS A 108 16.85 11.13 -18.40
N ASN A 109 16.14 9.99 -18.30
CA ASN A 109 14.78 9.84 -18.82
C ASN A 109 13.81 10.93 -18.30
N PHE A 110 13.93 11.30 -17.02
CA PHE A 110 13.09 12.36 -16.45
C PHE A 110 13.44 13.75 -16.99
N CYS A 111 14.73 14.04 -17.24
CA CYS A 111 15.14 15.28 -17.89
C CYS A 111 14.67 15.34 -19.33
N LYS A 112 14.81 14.24 -20.10
CA LYS A 112 14.32 14.15 -21.48
C LYS A 112 12.82 14.39 -21.59
N ASP A 113 12.01 14.09 -20.56
CA ASP A 113 10.58 14.43 -20.53
C ASP A 113 10.30 15.89 -20.11
N MET A 114 11.23 16.62 -19.48
CA MET A 114 10.95 17.99 -19.05
C MET A 114 10.76 18.94 -20.24
N LYS A 115 9.76 19.83 -20.15
CA LYS A 115 9.46 20.83 -21.19
C LYS A 115 10.65 21.72 -21.56
N LYS A 116 11.48 22.10 -20.57
CA LYS A 116 12.66 22.94 -20.80
C LYS A 116 13.77 22.26 -21.60
N PHE A 117 13.73 20.93 -21.71
CA PHE A 117 14.63 20.13 -22.54
C PHE A 117 13.89 19.57 -23.79
N GLY A 118 12.72 20.12 -24.14
CA GLY A 118 11.94 19.72 -25.32
C GLY A 118 11.03 18.50 -25.13
N GLY A 119 10.90 17.98 -23.91
CA GLY A 119 10.07 16.80 -23.62
C GLY A 119 8.56 17.06 -23.48
N SER A 120 7.78 15.98 -23.37
CA SER A 120 6.31 16.02 -23.31
C SER A 120 5.74 16.60 -22.01
N GLY A 121 6.51 16.54 -20.91
CA GLY A 121 6.14 17.00 -19.58
C GLY A 121 5.04 16.18 -18.90
N ARG A 122 4.77 14.96 -19.38
CA ARG A 122 3.70 14.10 -18.85
C ARG A 122 4.10 13.39 -17.56
N MET A 123 5.38 13.06 -17.39
CA MET A 123 5.86 12.27 -16.24
C MET A 123 5.95 13.11 -14.97
N LYS A 124 6.26 14.41 -15.09
CA LYS A 124 6.35 15.37 -13.96
C LYS A 124 7.27 14.89 -12.82
N GLN A 125 8.36 14.20 -13.15
CA GLN A 125 9.36 13.76 -12.17
C GLN A 125 10.56 14.70 -12.13
N CYS A 126 11.27 14.74 -11.00
CA CYS A 126 12.54 15.44 -10.91
C CYS A 126 13.66 14.65 -11.61
N CYS A 127 14.77 15.32 -11.92
CA CYS A 127 15.96 14.65 -12.42
C CYS A 127 16.44 13.56 -11.45
N LYS A 128 16.90 12.42 -11.97
CA LYS A 128 17.44 11.30 -11.16
C LYS A 128 18.62 11.74 -10.29
N SER A 129 19.55 12.52 -10.85
CA SER A 129 20.71 13.05 -10.12
C SER A 129 20.35 14.09 -9.05
N LYS A 130 19.06 14.44 -8.93
CA LYS A 130 18.52 15.43 -7.99
C LYS A 130 17.59 14.82 -6.95
N GLN A 131 17.57 13.50 -6.77
CA GLN A 131 16.83 12.87 -5.69
C GLN A 131 17.43 13.28 -4.34
N CYS A 132 16.59 13.82 -3.44
CA CYS A 132 17.04 14.37 -2.17
C CYS A 132 17.44 13.26 -1.21
N LEU A 133 18.58 13.41 -0.51
CA LEU A 133 19.08 12.41 0.45
C LEU A 133 18.23 12.38 1.73
N SER A 134 17.93 13.54 2.32
CA SER A 134 17.06 13.67 3.49
C SER A 134 15.92 14.66 3.17
N PRO A 135 14.73 14.17 2.79
CA PRO A 135 13.54 15.01 2.59
C PRO A 135 12.95 15.48 3.93
N VAL A 136 12.61 16.76 4.03
CA VAL A 136 12.11 17.39 5.26
C VAL A 136 10.59 17.54 5.27
N LEU A 137 10.02 17.75 6.46
CA LEU A 137 8.61 18.14 6.60
C LEU A 137 8.32 19.43 5.81
N PRO A 138 7.12 19.56 5.21
CA PRO A 138 6.76 20.80 4.53
C PRO A 138 6.64 21.95 5.54
N HIS A 139 6.92 23.18 5.11
CA HIS A 139 6.91 24.37 6.00
C HIS A 139 5.56 24.64 6.69
N ASN A 140 4.46 24.14 6.12
CA ASN A 140 3.11 24.26 6.67
C ASN A 140 2.72 23.07 7.55
N ALA A 141 3.67 22.19 7.89
CA ALA A 141 3.44 21.15 8.88
C ALA A 141 3.18 21.79 10.25
N THR A 142 2.20 21.26 10.97
CA THR A 142 1.81 21.71 12.30
C THR A 142 1.67 20.51 13.23
N CYS A 143 1.93 20.75 14.52
CA CYS A 143 1.77 19.77 15.57
C CYS A 143 0.29 19.42 15.76
N LEU A 144 -0.04 18.13 15.85
CA LEU A 144 -1.40 17.64 16.06
C LEU A 144 -2.00 18.09 17.41
N MET A 145 -1.15 18.36 18.40
CA MET A 145 -1.56 18.69 19.76
C MET A 145 -1.82 20.18 19.96
N CYS A 146 -0.92 21.04 19.47
CA CYS A 146 -0.97 22.48 19.71
C CYS A 146 -1.26 23.32 18.44
N ASN A 147 -1.32 22.68 17.26
CA ASN A 147 -1.48 23.31 15.95
C ASN A 147 -0.42 24.36 15.58
N LYS A 148 0.70 24.41 16.31
CA LYS A 148 1.82 25.31 16.01
C LYS A 148 2.79 24.66 15.02
N ALA A 149 3.47 25.50 14.24
CA ALA A 149 4.51 25.10 13.31
C ALA A 149 5.79 24.64 14.04
N ASP A 150 6.80 24.28 13.27
CA ASP A 150 8.14 23.96 13.75
C ASP A 150 8.74 25.14 14.53
N GLN A 151 9.41 24.85 15.64
CA GLN A 151 10.08 25.83 16.49
C GLN A 151 11.51 25.33 16.77
N PRO A 152 12.45 26.22 17.11
CA PRO A 152 13.77 25.80 17.55
C PRO A 152 13.68 24.89 18.80
N GLU A 153 14.77 24.15 19.05
CA GLU A 153 14.91 23.26 20.20
C GLU A 153 14.44 23.94 21.51
N PRO A 154 13.64 23.24 22.34
CA PRO A 154 13.26 21.82 22.29
C PRO A 154 11.91 21.54 21.55
N ASN A 155 11.34 22.53 20.86
CA ASN A 155 10.00 22.43 20.26
C ASN A 155 10.04 22.10 18.76
N GLN A 156 10.93 21.20 18.33
CA GLN A 156 10.96 20.73 16.94
C GLN A 156 9.82 19.72 16.66
N LEU A 157 9.26 19.76 15.46
CA LEU A 157 8.26 18.81 14.98
C LEU A 157 8.90 17.47 14.63
N MET A 158 8.31 16.40 15.15
CA MET A 158 8.67 15.02 14.87
C MET A 158 7.52 14.30 14.17
N GLU A 159 7.82 13.46 13.19
CA GLU A 159 6.86 12.59 12.50
C GLU A 159 7.06 11.14 12.95
N CYS A 160 6.00 10.50 13.45
CA CYS A 160 6.07 9.08 13.80
C CYS A 160 6.04 8.20 12.54
N SER A 161 6.96 7.26 12.42
CA SER A 161 7.05 6.31 11.29
C SER A 161 5.92 5.28 11.26
N LEU A 162 5.22 5.08 12.38
CA LEU A 162 4.14 4.10 12.51
C LEU A 162 2.77 4.74 12.23
N CYS A 163 2.46 5.85 12.90
CA CYS A 163 1.15 6.50 12.79
C CYS A 163 1.13 7.74 11.87
N TRP A 164 2.28 8.23 11.40
CA TRP A 164 2.41 9.41 10.53
C TRP A 164 1.89 10.72 11.13
N GLU A 165 1.72 10.75 12.46
CA GLU A 165 1.35 11.95 13.19
C GLU A 165 2.58 12.85 13.36
N ILE A 166 2.35 14.16 13.23
CA ILE A 166 3.36 15.18 13.43
C ILE A 166 3.06 15.85 14.77
N ILE A 167 4.02 15.81 15.69
CA ILE A 167 3.86 16.30 17.06
C ILE A 167 5.15 16.99 17.53
N HIS A 168 5.03 17.87 18.51
CA HIS A 168 6.16 18.26 19.34
C HIS A 168 6.35 17.21 20.44
N VAL A 169 7.58 16.77 20.70
CA VAL A 169 7.88 15.82 21.78
C VAL A 169 7.38 16.35 23.14
N PRO A 170 7.60 17.63 23.50
CA PRO A 170 7.06 18.19 24.75
C PRO A 170 5.52 18.16 24.82
N CYS A 171 4.82 18.38 23.70
CA CYS A 171 3.35 18.30 23.68
C CYS A 171 2.83 16.87 23.87
N LEU A 172 3.61 15.86 23.47
CA LEU A 172 3.27 14.46 23.73
C LEU A 172 3.39 14.13 25.22
N HIS A 173 4.52 14.51 25.84
CA HIS A 173 4.76 14.25 27.27
C HIS A 173 3.75 14.99 28.15
N GLN A 174 3.38 16.23 27.80
CA GLN A 174 2.35 16.97 28.54
C GLN A 174 0.98 16.29 28.50
N LYS A 175 0.65 15.59 27.42
CA LYS A 175 -0.65 14.90 27.28
C LYS A 175 -0.67 13.56 28.02
N TYR A 176 0.50 12.91 28.13
CA TYR A 176 0.66 11.61 28.75
C TYR A 176 1.72 11.71 29.85
N GLU A 177 1.32 12.22 31.02
CA GLU A 177 2.20 12.52 32.16
C GLU A 177 2.99 11.29 32.70
N ASN A 178 2.65 10.06 32.29
CA ASN A 178 3.25 8.81 32.76
C ASN A 178 3.82 7.94 31.62
N LEU A 179 4.24 8.54 30.50
CA LEU A 179 4.85 7.78 29.41
C LEU A 179 6.31 7.41 29.77
N ASN A 180 6.51 6.24 30.39
CA ASN A 180 7.84 5.69 30.70
C ASN A 180 8.62 5.22 29.45
N SER A 181 8.03 5.32 28.25
CA SER A 181 8.66 4.93 27.00
C SER A 181 9.18 6.16 26.27
N GLU A 182 10.51 6.27 26.15
CA GLU A 182 11.15 7.24 25.27
C GLU A 182 11.00 6.80 23.81
N GLY A 183 10.73 7.75 22.92
CA GLY A 183 10.66 7.49 21.48
C GLY A 183 12.06 7.22 20.92
N VAL A 184 12.17 6.28 19.97
CA VAL A 184 13.42 6.03 19.25
C VAL A 184 13.50 6.97 18.05
N ILE A 185 14.55 7.80 18.00
CA ILE A 185 14.80 8.72 16.89
C ILE A 185 15.38 7.92 15.70
N ASN A 186 14.82 8.13 14.52
CA ASN A 186 15.39 7.59 13.29
C ASN A 186 16.43 8.57 12.74
N GLU A 187 17.69 8.15 12.67
CA GLU A 187 18.82 8.95 12.19
C GLU A 187 18.93 9.00 10.64
N ASP A 188 18.24 8.10 9.94
CA ASP A 188 18.35 7.94 8.48
C ASP A 188 17.45 8.92 7.69
N ILE A 189 16.59 9.71 8.37
CA ILE A 189 15.52 10.50 7.75
C ILE A 189 15.70 12.01 7.96
#